data_AF-A0A1I7TPJ2-F1
#
_entry.id   AF-A0A1I7TPJ2-F1
#
_cell.length_a   1.000
_cell.length_b   1.000
_cell.length_c   1.000
_cell.angle_alpha   90.00
_cell.angle_beta   90.00
_cell.angle_gamma   90.00
#
_symmetry.space_group_name_H-M   'P 1'
#
loop_
_entity.id
_entity.type
_entity.pdbx_description
1 polymer ?
#
loop_
_entity_poly.entity_id
_entity_poly.type
_entity_poly.pdbx_seq_one_letter_code
_entity_poly.pdbx_strand_id
1 'polypeptide(L)'
;MFSDVLKKINAQEIHKRHIDLFHAITYDNIDGVVAAFIRNQPFDIRDRNGNTVLHLAAKLNRRLLCRAVCVYASHLDLWNTKNNDGKQPVDLAEDPKYEDGGA
;
A
#
# COMPACT_ATOMS: atom_id res chain seq x y z
N MET A 1 -24.20 -5.93 -31.41
CA MET A 1 -24.78 -4.65 -30.94
C MET A 1 -25.13 -4.68 -29.45
N PHE A 2 -26.17 -5.38 -28.98
CA PHE A 2 -26.51 -5.42 -27.54
C PHE A 2 -25.41 -6.03 -26.63
N SER A 3 -24.71 -7.06 -27.11
CA SER A 3 -23.58 -7.69 -26.39
C SER A 3 -22.36 -6.77 -26.23
N ASP A 4 -22.09 -5.92 -27.22
CA ASP A 4 -20.97 -4.97 -27.20
C ASP A 4 -21.24 -3.79 -26.27
N VAL A 5 -22.51 -3.40 -26.16
CA VAL A 5 -22.99 -2.39 -25.20
C VAL A 5 -22.87 -2.93 -23.77
N LEU A 6 -23.27 -4.18 -23.52
CA LEU A 6 -23.09 -4.82 -22.21
C LEU A 6 -21.61 -5.02 -21.84
N LYS A 7 -20.75 -5.38 -22.79
CA LYS A 7 -19.29 -5.44 -22.57
C LYS A 7 -18.69 -4.07 -22.25
N LYS A 8 -19.17 -2.99 -22.89
CA LYS A 8 -18.75 -1.62 -22.60
C LYS A 8 -19.25 -1.12 -21.24
N ILE A 9 -20.50 -1.41 -20.90
CA ILE A 9 -21.08 -1.05 -19.59
C ILE A 9 -20.31 -1.79 -18.47
N ASN A 10 -20.01 -3.07 -18.67
CA ASN A 10 -19.19 -3.84 -17.73
C ASN A 10 -17.75 -3.30 -17.67
N ALA A 11 -17.11 -3.00 -18.82
CA ALA A 11 -15.77 -2.41 -18.86
C ALA A 11 -15.68 -1.04 -18.17
N GLN A 12 -16.72 -0.21 -18.24
CA GLN A 12 -16.76 1.09 -17.56
C GLN A 12 -16.99 0.98 -16.05
N GLU A 13 -17.70 -0.05 -15.56
CA GLU A 13 -17.70 -0.40 -14.13
C GLU A 13 -16.41 -1.07 -13.66
N ILE A 14 -15.70 -1.79 -14.55
CA ILE A 14 -14.36 -2.36 -14.27
C ILE A 14 -13.31 -1.24 -14.15
N HIS A 15 -13.55 -0.07 -14.75
CA HIS A 15 -12.90 1.19 -14.41
C HIS A 15 -13.44 1.83 -13.11
N LYS A 16 -13.96 1.06 -12.16
CA LYS A 16 -14.00 1.47 -10.74
C LYS A 16 -12.63 2.04 -10.40
N ARG A 17 -12.56 3.38 -10.29
CA ARG A 17 -11.38 4.21 -10.01
C ARG A 17 -10.16 3.35 -9.68
N HIS A 18 -9.26 3.14 -10.64
CA HIS A 18 -8.02 2.41 -10.41
C HIS A 18 -7.21 3.19 -9.36
N ILE A 19 -7.43 2.85 -8.09
CA ILE A 19 -6.67 3.38 -6.96
C ILE A 19 -5.40 2.54 -6.93
N ASP A 20 -4.29 3.18 -7.25
CA ASP A 20 -2.97 2.60 -7.08
C ASP A 20 -2.69 2.38 -5.57
N LEU A 21 -2.10 1.25 -5.22
CA LEU A 21 -1.85 0.86 -3.83
C LEU A 21 -0.95 1.88 -3.11
N PHE A 22 0.03 2.47 -3.79
CA PHE A 22 0.83 3.56 -3.21
C PHE A 22 -0.02 4.79 -2.87
N HIS A 23 -0.98 5.16 -3.72
CA HIS A 23 -1.92 6.24 -3.42
C HIS A 23 -2.81 5.89 -2.22
N ALA A 24 -3.30 4.66 -2.12
CA ALA A 24 -4.09 4.22 -0.97
C ALA A 24 -3.30 4.36 0.34
N ILE A 25 -2.04 3.92 0.37
CA ILE A 25 -1.15 4.08 1.53
C ILE A 25 -0.89 5.57 1.83
N THR A 26 -0.59 6.36 0.81
CA THR A 26 -0.27 7.80 0.96
C THR A 26 -1.37 8.56 1.67
N TYR A 27 -2.63 8.29 1.31
CA TYR A 27 -3.81 8.99 1.83
C TYR A 27 -4.51 8.26 2.99
N ASP A 28 -3.87 7.28 3.63
CA ASP A 28 -4.43 6.49 4.74
C ASP A 28 -5.77 5.81 4.42
N ASN A 29 -5.92 5.35 3.18
CA ASN A 29 -7.16 4.81 2.65
C ASN A 29 -7.19 3.28 2.76
N ILE A 30 -7.70 2.77 3.89
CA ILE A 30 -7.85 1.32 4.12
C ILE A 30 -8.74 0.65 3.07
N ASP A 31 -9.83 1.30 2.63
CA ASP A 31 -10.72 0.74 1.61
C ASP A 31 -9.98 0.56 0.28
N GLY A 32 -9.07 1.49 -0.05
CA GLY A 32 -8.17 1.36 -1.20
C GLY A 32 -7.26 0.14 -1.10
N VAL A 33 -6.67 -0.11 0.08
CA VAL A 33 -5.82 -1.30 0.32
C VAL A 33 -6.62 -2.60 0.23
N VAL A 34 -7.81 -2.63 0.84
CA VAL A 34 -8.73 -3.79 0.76
C VAL A 34 -9.15 -4.04 -0.68
N ALA A 35 -9.48 -2.98 -1.42
CA ALA A 35 -9.93 -3.10 -2.80
C ALA A 35 -8.77 -3.50 -3.75
N ALA A 36 -7.52 -3.16 -3.43
CA ALA A 36 -6.34 -3.66 -4.12
C ALA A 36 -6.15 -5.17 -3.90
N PHE A 37 -6.30 -5.63 -2.65
CA PHE A 37 -6.23 -7.05 -2.29
C PHE A 37 -7.33 -7.88 -2.99
N ILE A 38 -8.59 -7.42 -2.95
CA ILE A 38 -9.72 -8.12 -3.60
C ILE A 38 -9.50 -8.22 -5.12
N ARG A 39 -8.84 -7.24 -5.74
CA ARG A 39 -8.51 -7.25 -7.18
C ARG A 39 -7.23 -8.00 -7.51
N ASN A 40 -6.60 -8.65 -6.53
CA ASN A 40 -5.33 -9.35 -6.70
C ASN A 40 -4.23 -8.45 -7.32
N GLN A 41 -4.19 -7.18 -6.91
CA GLN A 41 -3.09 -6.29 -7.30
C GLN A 41 -1.80 -6.73 -6.59
N PRO A 42 -0.62 -6.56 -7.23
CA PRO A 42 0.66 -6.91 -6.63
C PRO A 42 1.04 -5.95 -5.49
N PHE A 43 1.49 -6.51 -4.36
CA PHE A 43 1.95 -5.75 -3.18
C PHE A 43 3.48 -5.61 -3.11
N ASP A 44 4.23 -6.34 -3.95
CA ASP A 44 5.69 -6.33 -4.07
C ASP A 44 6.22 -5.22 -5.00
N ILE A 45 5.32 -4.41 -5.56
CA ILE A 45 5.67 -3.25 -6.38
C ILE A 45 6.59 -2.29 -5.63
N ARG A 46 7.54 -1.72 -6.38
CA ARG A 46 8.52 -0.77 -5.86
C ARG A 46 8.40 0.58 -6.56
N ASP A 47 8.55 1.66 -5.78
CA ASP A 47 8.68 3.01 -6.32
C ASP A 47 10.07 3.25 -6.94
N ARG A 48 10.33 4.48 -7.41
CA ARG A 48 11.63 4.87 -8.01
C ARG A 48 12.82 4.77 -7.04
N ASN A 49 12.56 4.77 -5.73
CA ASN A 49 13.57 4.65 -4.68
C ASN A 49 13.70 3.18 -4.19
N GLY A 50 13.01 2.24 -4.83
CA GLY A 50 12.99 0.85 -4.41
C GLY A 50 12.11 0.58 -3.19
N ASN A 51 11.35 1.55 -2.70
CA ASN A 51 10.45 1.37 -1.57
C ASN A 51 9.27 0.51 -1.98
N THR A 52 8.93 -0.48 -1.16
CA THR A 52 7.65 -1.18 -1.24
C THR A 52 6.53 -0.35 -0.59
N VAL A 53 5.29 -0.80 -0.73
CA VAL A 53 4.14 -0.18 -0.04
C VAL A 53 4.26 -0.24 1.49
N LEU A 54 4.99 -1.23 2.03
CA LEU A 54 5.24 -1.34 3.46
C LEU A 54 6.26 -0.30 3.94
N HIS A 55 7.29 0.02 3.15
CA HIS A 55 8.21 1.12 3.43
C HIS A 55 7.45 2.44 3.54
N LEU A 56 6.56 2.71 2.57
CA LEU A 56 5.79 3.94 2.57
C LEU A 56 4.84 4.01 3.77
N ALA A 57 4.15 2.91 4.10
CA ALA A 57 3.26 2.87 5.25
C ALA A 57 4.00 3.12 6.57
N ALA A 58 5.19 2.54 6.73
CA ALA A 58 6.05 2.76 7.90
C ALA A 58 6.52 4.22 7.99
N LYS A 59 7.05 4.76 6.89
CA LYS A 59 7.50 6.15 6.79
C LYS A 59 6.41 7.17 7.14
N LEU A 60 5.18 6.88 6.77
CA LEU A 60 4.02 7.76 7.02
C LEU A 60 3.30 7.44 8.34
N ASN A 61 3.85 6.57 9.19
CA ASN A 61 3.26 6.11 10.45
C ASN A 61 1.81 5.58 10.30
N ARG A 62 1.51 4.91 9.17
CA ARG A 62 0.20 4.32 8.86
C ARG A 62 0.08 2.94 9.48
N ARG A 63 0.08 2.87 10.82
CA ARG A 63 0.14 1.62 11.60
C ARG A 63 -0.91 0.60 11.19
N LEU A 64 -2.16 1.05 10.96
CA LEU A 64 -3.23 0.17 10.50
C LEU A 64 -2.93 -0.41 9.12
N LEU A 65 -2.44 0.41 8.20
CA LEU A 65 -2.11 -0.04 6.85
C LEU A 65 -0.86 -0.92 6.83
N CYS A 66 0.13 -0.70 7.70
CA CYS A 66 1.24 -1.65 7.89
C CYS A 66 0.71 -3.04 8.24
N ARG A 67 -0.23 -3.12 9.20
CA ARG A 67 -0.86 -4.39 9.60
C ARG A 67 -1.63 -5.02 8.44
N ALA A 68 -2.46 -4.23 7.75
CA ALA A 68 -3.24 -4.71 6.62
C ALA A 68 -2.36 -5.27 5.50
N VAL A 69 -1.29 -4.54 5.13
CA VAL A 69 -0.29 -4.99 4.15
C VAL A 69 0.37 -6.30 4.59
N CYS A 70 0.84 -6.41 5.85
CA CYS A 70 1.45 -7.65 6.34
C CYS A 70 0.50 -8.85 6.31
N VAL A 71 -0.79 -8.64 6.54
CA VAL A 71 -1.80 -9.72 6.49
C VAL A 71 -2.07 -10.13 5.04
N TYR A 72 -2.38 -9.17 4.17
CA TYR A 72 -2.75 -9.42 2.77
C TYR A 72 -1.59 -9.91 1.92
N ALA A 73 -0.38 -9.48 2.25
CA ALA A 73 0.86 -9.86 1.58
C ALA A 73 1.72 -10.79 2.45
N SER A 74 1.12 -11.59 3.34
CA SER A 74 1.84 -12.50 4.25
C SER A 74 2.72 -13.55 3.53
N HIS A 75 2.43 -13.83 2.26
CA HIS A 75 3.23 -14.69 1.40
C HIS A 75 4.50 -14.01 0.82
N LEU A 76 4.66 -12.70 1.04
CA LEU A 76 5.77 -11.89 0.55
C LEU A 76 6.68 -11.47 1.72
N ASP A 77 7.98 -11.40 1.46
CA ASP A 77 8.98 -10.91 2.43
C ASP A 77 9.14 -9.38 2.38
N LEU A 78 8.01 -8.66 2.50
CA LEU A 78 8.02 -7.19 2.42
C LEU A 78 8.72 -6.54 3.61
N TRP A 79 8.76 -7.22 4.75
CA TRP A 79 9.27 -6.72 6.03
C TRP A 79 10.80 -6.75 6.11
N ASN A 80 11.48 -7.66 5.39
CA ASN A 80 12.95 -7.61 5.27
C ASN A 80 13.45 -6.99 3.96
N THR A 81 12.56 -6.71 3.01
CA THR A 81 12.93 -6.13 1.73
C THR A 81 13.67 -4.82 1.94
N LYS A 82 14.81 -4.66 1.27
CA LYS A 82 15.57 -3.42 1.26
C LYS A 82 15.23 -2.55 0.05
N ASN A 83 15.08 -1.26 0.29
CA ASN A 83 15.00 -0.24 -0.77
C ASN A 83 16.39 0.06 -1.37
N ASN A 84 16.49 1.04 -2.28
CA ASN A 84 17.75 1.38 -2.94
C ASN A 84 18.81 1.96 -2.00
N ASP A 85 18.40 2.47 -0.82
CA ASP A 85 19.31 2.96 0.23
C ASP A 85 19.73 1.83 1.19
N GLY A 86 19.33 0.58 0.93
CA GLY A 86 19.62 -0.56 1.80
C GLY A 86 18.76 -0.63 3.07
N LYS A 87 17.74 0.21 3.20
CA LYS A 87 16.85 0.31 4.36
C LYS A 87 15.66 -0.62 4.23
N GLN A 88 15.26 -1.25 5.33
CA GLN A 88 14.02 -2.01 5.50
C GLN A 88 12.86 -1.07 5.87
N PRO A 89 11.59 -1.52 5.81
CA PRO A 89 10.46 -0.69 6.21
C PRO A 89 10.57 -0.14 7.64
N VAL A 90 11.06 -0.96 8.58
CA VAL A 90 11.21 -0.56 9.99
C VAL A 90 12.21 0.59 10.16
N ASP A 91 13.26 0.63 9.33
CA ASP A 91 14.28 1.69 9.36
C ASP A 91 13.73 3.07 8.94
N LEU A 92 12.54 3.10 8.32
CA LEU A 92 11.86 4.33 7.94
C LEU A 92 10.76 4.75 8.92
N ALA A 93 10.43 3.91 9.90
CA ALA A 93 9.43 4.26 10.90
C ALA A 93 10.00 5.34 11.83
N GLU A 94 9.32 6.48 11.93
CA GLU A 94 9.60 7.45 12.98
C GLU A 94 8.95 6.96 14.27
N ASP A 95 9.75 6.82 15.32
CA ASP A 95 9.20 6.70 16.67
C ASP A 95 8.51 8.03 16.97
N PRO A 96 7.22 8.06 17.37
CA PRO A 96 6.64 9.28 17.89
C PRO A 96 7.52 9.66 19.08
N LYS A 97 8.29 10.74 18.92
CA LYS A 97 9.17 11.26 19.97
C LYS A 97 8.37 11.21 21.27
N TYR A 98 8.85 10.44 22.24
CA TYR A 98 8.54 10.73 23.62
C TYR A 98 8.91 12.20 23.78
N GLU A 99 7.92 13.08 23.84
CA GLU A 99 8.11 14.40 24.41
C GLU A 99 8.54 14.11 25.84
N ASP A 100 9.87 14.11 26.01
CA ASP A 100 10.54 14.03 27.29
C ASP A 100 9.94 15.18 28.10
N GLY A 101 9.03 14.82 29.01
CA GLY A 101 8.42 15.72 29.97
C GLY A 101 9.54 16.23 30.86
N GLY A 102 10.20 17.29 30.40
CA GLY A 102 11.12 18.06 31.19
C GLY A 102 10.40 18.72 32.35
N ALA A 103 11.10 18.72 33.49
CA ALA A 103 10.79 19.28 34.81
C ALA A 103 9.97 18.39 35.76
#